data_AF-A0A2I2A3K0-F1
#
_entry.id   AF-A0A2I2A3K0-F1
#
_cell.length_a   1.000
_cell.length_b   1.000
_cell.length_c   1.000
_cell.angle_alpha   90.00
_cell.angle_beta   90.00
_cell.angle_gamma   90.00
#
_symmetry.space_group_name_H-M   'P 1'
#
loop_
_entity.id
_entity.type
_entity.pdbx_description
1 polymer ?
#
loop_
_entity_poly.entity_id
_entity_poly.type
_entity_poly.pdbx_seq_one_letter_code
_entity_poly.pdbx_strand_id
1 'polypeptide(L)' 'MDIFQKIFLYLGTAIAACFLLVVFIVLGTAENGQLSVEGLQHLSEPLTSFYDLFKWFVYLWLLSGLVLLARFLKRLFGR' A
#
# COMPACT_ATOMS: atom_id res chain seq x y z
N MET A 1 -7.60 16.10 -14.28
CA MET A 1 -6.71 15.08 -13.69
C MET A 1 -5.70 14.65 -14.73
N ASP A 2 -4.45 15.02 -14.54
CA ASP A 2 -3.36 14.52 -15.38
C ASP A 2 -3.09 13.04 -15.11
N ILE A 3 -2.30 12.41 -15.98
CA ILE A 3 -2.04 10.96 -15.89
C ILE A 3 -1.40 10.58 -14.55
N PHE A 4 -0.53 11.43 -13.96
CA PHE A 4 0.09 11.16 -12.66
C PHE A 4 -0.92 11.24 -11.52
N GLN A 5 -1.85 12.18 -11.54
CA GLN A 5 -2.95 12.23 -10.56
C GLN A 5 -3.88 11.02 -10.67
N LYS A 6 -4.19 10.57 -11.89
CA LYS A 6 -5.01 9.37 -12.11
C LYS A 6 -4.33 8.12 -11.56
N ILE A 7 -3.04 7.93 -11.91
CA ILE A 7 -2.25 6.82 -11.40
C ILE A 7 -2.18 6.88 -9.88
N PHE A 8 -1.80 8.01 -9.30
CA PHE A 8 -1.69 8.16 -7.85
C PHE A 8 -3.01 7.86 -7.12
N LEU A 9 -4.14 8.38 -7.61
CA LEU A 9 -5.42 8.15 -6.97
C LEU A 9 -5.88 6.69 -7.12
N TYR A 10 -6.00 6.18 -8.35
CA TYR A 10 -6.59 4.86 -8.57
C TYR A 10 -5.67 3.71 -8.15
N LEU A 11 -4.36 3.81 -8.43
CA LEU A 11 -3.40 2.81 -7.97
C LEU A 11 -3.29 2.85 -6.44
N GLY A 12 -3.32 4.04 -5.82
CA GLY A 12 -3.32 4.18 -4.37
C GLY A 12 -4.53 3.54 -3.71
N THR A 13 -5.73 3.78 -4.25
CA THR A 13 -6.96 3.14 -3.74
C THR A 13 -6.93 1.62 -3.92
N ALA A 14 -6.44 1.12 -5.05
CA ALA A 14 -6.30 -0.31 -5.28
C ALA A 14 -5.31 -0.96 -4.29
N ILE A 15 -4.13 -0.35 -4.10
CA ILE A 15 -3.16 -0.79 -3.10
C ILE A 15 -3.78 -0.82 -1.70
N ALA A 16 -4.43 0.27 -1.29
CA ALA A 16 -5.07 0.36 0.02
C ALA A 16 -6.14 -0.72 0.24
N ALA A 17 -6.98 -0.98 -0.77
CA ALA A 17 -8.00 -2.03 -0.71
C ALA A 17 -7.37 -3.42 -0.56
N CYS A 18 -6.30 -3.72 -1.31
CA CYS A 18 -5.59 -4.99 -1.19
C CYS A 18 -4.95 -5.17 0.19
N PHE A 19 -4.27 -4.15 0.71
CA PHE A 19 -3.69 -4.20 2.05
C PHE A 19 -4.76 -4.34 3.14
N LEU A 20 -5.91 -3.68 2.99
CA LEU A 20 -7.03 -3.82 3.92
C LEU A 20 -7.56 -5.26 3.97
N LEU A 21 -7.67 -5.93 2.81
CA LEU A 21 -8.05 -7.35 2.77
C LEU A 21 -7.02 -8.24 3.48
N VAL A 22 -5.73 -8.00 3.25
CA VAL A 22 -4.66 -8.73 3.95
C VAL A 22 -4.76 -8.52 5.46
N VAL A 23 -4.99 -7.29 5.91
CA VAL A 23 -5.22 -6.98 7.33
C VAL A 23 -6.42 -7.75 7.87
N PHE A 24 -7.55 -7.81 7.15
CA PHE A 24 -8.69 -8.59 7.61
C PHE A 24 -8.41 -10.10 7.71
N ILE A 25 -7.67 -10.66 6.76
CA ILE A 25 -7.24 -12.07 6.81
C ILE A 25 -6.39 -12.32 8.05
N VAL A 26 -5.39 -11.45 8.29
CA VAL A 26 -4.50 -11.52 9.44
C VAL A 26 -5.28 -11.38 10.76
N LEU A 27 -6.15 -10.36 10.86
CA LEU A 27 -7.00 -10.17 12.05
C LEU A 27 -7.97 -11.34 12.28
N GLY A 28 -8.40 -12.03 11.22
CA GLY A 28 -9.22 -13.23 11.32
C GLY A 28 -8.53 -14.41 12.00
N THR A 29 -7.19 -14.38 12.12
CA THR A 29 -6.39 -15.38 12.85
C THR A 29 -6.14 -15.01 14.31
N ALA A 30 -6.66 -13.87 14.78
CA ALA A 30 -6.47 -13.44 16.16
C ALA A 30 -7.22 -14.36 17.13
N GLU A 31 -6.51 -14.89 18.13
CA GLU A 31 -7.07 -15.70 19.20
C GLU A 31 -7.29 -14.83 20.44
N ASN A 32 -8.48 -14.88 21.04
CA ASN A 32 -8.85 -14.07 22.21
C ASN A 32 -8.60 -12.56 22.04
N GLY A 33 -8.74 -12.05 20.80
CA GLY A 33 -8.49 -10.65 20.46
C GLY A 33 -7.01 -10.26 20.43
N GLN A 34 -6.10 -11.24 20.46
CA GLN A 34 -4.66 -11.04 20.36
C GLN A 34 -4.11 -11.72 19.11
N LEU A 35 -3.19 -11.04 18.45
CA LEU A 35 -2.42 -11.58 17.35
C LEU A 35 -1.11 -12.15 17.90
N SER A 36 -0.88 -13.43 17.65
CA SER A 36 0.35 -14.12 17.99
C SER A 36 1.16 -14.45 16.74
N VAL A 37 2.47 -14.57 16.89
CA VAL A 37 3.36 -14.93 15.77
C VAL A 37 3.14 -16.38 15.37
N GLU A 38 2.87 -17.24 16.34
CA GLU A 38 2.55 -18.65 16.17
C GLU A 38 1.27 -18.82 15.34
N GLY A 39 0.22 -18.02 15.64
CA GLY A 39 -1.03 -18.00 14.90
C GLY A 39 -0.86 -17.57 13.44
N LEU A 40 0.18 -16.80 13.12
CA LEU A 40 0.48 -16.31 11.78
C LEU A 40 1.45 -17.17 10.97
N GLN A 41 2.07 -18.19 11.55
CA GLN A 41 3.10 -18.98 10.86
C GLN A 41 2.61 -19.56 9.52
N HIS A 42 1.37 -20.05 9.49
CA HIS A 42 0.74 -20.60 8.30
C HIS A 42 0.48 -19.56 7.18
N LEU A 43 0.50 -18.26 7.51
CA LEU A 43 0.35 -17.16 6.56
C LEU A 43 1.69 -16.55 6.14
N SER A 44 2.82 -16.97 6.72
CA SER A 44 4.11 -16.30 6.48
C SER A 44 4.53 -16.32 5.00
N GLU A 45 4.39 -17.46 4.32
CA GLU A 45 4.73 -17.60 2.90
C GLU A 45 3.78 -16.81 1.98
N PRO A 46 2.44 -16.88 2.14
CA PRO A 46 1.51 -16.00 1.42
C PRO A 46 1.77 -14.51 1.65
N LEU A 47 2.05 -14.09 2.89
CA LEU A 47 2.31 -12.68 3.22
C LEU A 47 3.62 -12.19 2.61
N THR A 48 4.67 -13.03 2.63
CA THR A 48 5.95 -12.72 2.00
C THR A 48 5.79 -12.60 0.49
N SER A 49 5.08 -13.55 -0.14
CA SER A 49 4.78 -13.53 -1.57
C SER A 49 3.97 -12.29 -1.97
N PHE A 50 2.96 -11.94 -1.17
CA PHE A 50 2.17 -10.72 -1.36
C PHE A 50 3.06 -9.48 -1.30
N TYR A 51 3.91 -9.37 -0.28
CA TYR A 51 4.84 -8.25 -0.11
C TYR A 51 5.81 -8.13 -1.29
N ASP A 52 6.41 -9.24 -1.73
CA ASP A 52 7.39 -9.24 -2.80
C ASP A 52 6.82 -8.80 -4.15
N LEU A 53 5.53 -9.06 -4.37
CA LEU A 53 4.82 -8.58 -5.55
C LEU A 53 4.35 -7.12 -5.36
N PHE A 54 3.70 -6.80 -4.24
CA PHE A 54 3.09 -5.49 -4.00
C PHE A 54 4.09 -4.36 -3.83
N LYS A 55 5.31 -4.63 -3.33
CA LYS A 55 6.36 -3.61 -3.17
C LYS A 55 6.64 -2.86 -4.48
N TRP A 56 6.59 -3.54 -5.62
CA TRP A 56 6.79 -2.91 -6.93
C TRP A 56 5.67 -1.93 -7.30
N PHE A 57 4.41 -2.29 -7.02
CA PHE A 57 3.27 -1.41 -7.24
C PHE A 57 3.33 -0.20 -6.30
N VAL A 58 3.74 -0.39 -5.05
CA VAL A 58 3.96 0.69 -4.09
C VAL A 58 5.08 1.63 -4.56
N TYR A 59 6.18 1.10 -5.09
CA TYR A 59 7.26 1.93 -5.65
C TYR A 59 6.80 2.76 -6.85
N LEU A 60 6.04 2.16 -7.76
CA LEU A 60 5.45 2.89 -8.90
C LEU A 60 4.50 3.99 -8.41
N TRP A 61 3.68 3.68 -7.40
CA TRP A 61 2.77 4.64 -6.79
C TRP A 61 3.51 5.78 -6.10
N LEU A 62 4.55 5.49 -5.30
CA LEU A 62 5.39 6.50 -4.65
C LEU A 62 6.04 7.44 -5.66
N LEU A 63 6.53 6.92 -6.79
CA LEU A 63 7.11 7.74 -7.85
C LEU A 63 6.08 8.73 -8.42
N SER A 64 4.83 8.30 -8.63
CA SER A 64 3.75 9.21 -9.03
C SER A 64 3.46 10.27 -7.96
N GLY A 65 3.51 9.91 -6.68
CA GLY A 65 3.36 10.83 -5.55
C GLY A 65 4.46 11.89 -5.49
N LEU A 66 5.72 11.49 -5.70
CA LEU A 66 6.87 12.40 -5.72
C LEU A 66 6.74 13.45 -6.84
N VAL A 67 6.27 13.05 -8.03
CA VAL A 67 6.03 13.97 -9.15
C VAL A 67 4.95 14.99 -8.78
N LEU A 68 3.85 14.54 -8.16
CA LEU A 68 2.77 15.44 -7.73
C LEU A 68 3.23 16.38 -6.62
N LEU A 69 3.98 15.86 -5.65
CA LEU A 69 4.56 16.64 -4.56
C LEU A 69 5.52 17.71 -5.10
N ALA A 70 6.43 17.35 -6.01
CA ALA A 70 7.34 18.31 -6.64
C ALA A 70 6.58 19.43 -7.38
N ARG A 71 5.50 19.09 -8.10
CA ARG A 71 4.63 20.08 -8.75
C ARG A 71 3.92 20.98 -7.74
N PHE A 72 3.45 20.40 -6.64
CA PHE A 72 2.81 21.14 -5.55
C PHE A 72 3.80 22.13 -4.90
N LEU A 73 5.00 21.66 -4.55
CA LEU A 73 6.06 22.49 -3.98
C LEU A 73 6.49 23.61 -4.94
N LYS A 74 6.64 23.31 -6.24
CA LYS A 74 6.95 24.34 -7.24
C LYS A 74 5.89 25.45 -7.28
N ARG A 75 4.61 25.12 -7.15
CA ARG A 75 3.53 26.12 -7.09
C ARG A 75 3.48 26.89 -5.77
N LEU A 76 3.86 26.24 -4.68
CA LEU A 76 3.82 26.85 -3.35
C LEU A 76 4.98 27.82 -3.12
N PHE A 77 6.18 27.46 -3.58
CA PHE A 77 7.41 28.22 -3.36
C PHE A 77 7.85 29.04 -4.58
N GLY A 78 7.38 28.70 -5.77
CA GLY A 78 7.59 29.46 -7.00
C GLY A 78 6.41 30.39 -7.27
N ARG A 79 6.44 31.58 -6.66
CA ARG A 79 5.94 32.77 -7.37
C ARG A 79 6.92 33.09 -8.49
#